data_AF-A0A956TPF2-F1
#
_entry.id   AF-A0A956TPF2-F1
#
_cell.length_a   1.000
_cell.length_b   1.000
_cell.length_c   1.000
_cell.angle_alpha   90.00
_cell.angle_beta   90.00
_cell.angle_gamma   90.00
#
_symmetry.space_group_name_H-M   'P 1'
#
loop_
_entity.id
_entity.type
_entity.pdbx_description
1 polymer ?
#
loop_
_entity_poly.entity_id
_entity_poly.type
_entity_poly.pdbx_seq_one_letter_code
_entity_poly.pdbx_strand_id
1 'polypeptide(L)'
;MDLNTLGITVCFTLVLTVLVYSLIVRPVVKRRKEEGLRELELRVKMGGGLEMISIFLELADAYSGLGRHNEAESTMRKALTLAENEFGKKNPGLIPILKQYAGILAGMNRQVEAENLLKRAREIKKS
;
A
#
# COMPACT_ATOMS: atom_id res chain seq x y z
N MET A 1 -42.19 9.47 25.44
CA MET A 1 -40.76 9.26 25.11
C MET A 1 -40.31 10.56 24.49
N ASP A 2 -39.58 11.36 25.25
CA ASP A 2 -39.48 12.80 24.99
C ASP A 2 -38.27 13.11 24.11
N LEU A 3 -38.38 14.18 23.32
CA LEU A 3 -37.38 14.57 22.32
C LEU A 3 -35.97 14.77 22.94
N ASN A 4 -35.90 15.22 24.19
CA ASN A 4 -34.66 15.35 24.96
C ASN A 4 -33.99 14.00 25.25
N THR A 5 -34.76 12.98 25.61
CA THR A 5 -34.23 11.65 25.92
C THR A 5 -33.66 11.00 24.67
N LEU A 6 -34.34 11.14 23.52
CA LEU A 6 -33.86 10.64 22.23
C LEU A 6 -32.54 11.31 21.81
N GLY A 7 -32.43 12.63 21.99
CA GLY A 7 -31.21 13.38 21.69
C GLY A 7 -30.00 12.96 22.52
N ILE A 8 -30.20 12.75 23.84
CA ILE A 8 -29.13 12.31 24.75
C ILE A 8 -28.66 10.89 24.38
N THR A 9 -29.57 9.97 24.06
CA THR A 9 -29.21 8.59 23.68
C THR A 9 -28.44 8.54 22.36
N VAL A 10 -28.82 9.35 21.36
CA VAL A 10 -28.10 9.42 20.07
C VAL A 10 -26.69 10.01 20.26
N CYS A 11 -26.55 11.07 21.06
CA CYS A 11 -25.23 11.62 21.38
C CYS A 11 -24.33 10.60 22.10
N PHE A 12 -24.88 9.89 23.09
CA PHE A 12 -24.11 8.92 23.86
C PHE A 12 -23.64 7.72 23.01
N THR A 13 -24.50 7.23 22.11
CA THR A 13 -24.13 6.14 21.19
C THR A 13 -23.12 6.59 20.14
N LEU A 14 -23.22 7.81 19.60
CA LEU A 14 -22.20 8.37 18.69
C LEU A 14 -20.84 8.55 19.39
N VAL A 15 -20.84 9.11 20.60
CA VAL A 15 -19.60 9.28 21.37
C VAL A 15 -18.97 7.92 21.68
N LEU A 16 -19.75 6.95 22.17
CA LEU A 16 -19.25 5.60 22.45
C LEU A 16 -18.73 4.89 21.20
N THR A 17 -19.42 4.99 20.06
CA THR A 17 -18.95 4.36 18.81
C THR A 17 -17.65 4.98 18.31
N VAL A 18 -17.51 6.30 18.36
CA VAL A 18 -16.25 7.00 18.01
C VAL A 18 -15.12 6.61 18.99
N LEU A 19 -15.43 6.51 20.29
CA LEU A 19 -14.46 6.17 21.33
C LEU A 19 -14.00 4.71 21.18
N VAL A 20 -14.91 3.76 20.96
CA VAL A 20 -14.60 2.35 20.70
C VAL A 20 -13.83 2.20 19.40
N TYR A 21 -14.23 2.90 18.34
CA TYR A 21 -13.55 2.85 17.05
C TYR A 21 -12.10 3.35 17.15
N SER A 22 -11.89 4.46 17.86
CA SER A 22 -10.56 5.07 18.03
C SER A 22 -9.64 4.31 19.00
N LEU A 23 -10.18 3.77 20.11
CA LEU A 23 -9.38 3.09 21.14
C LEU A 23 -9.15 1.60 20.85
N ILE A 24 -10.04 0.93 20.12
CA ILE A 24 -10.00 -0.52 19.94
C ILE A 24 -9.84 -0.88 18.46
N VAL A 25 -10.78 -0.45 17.62
CA VAL A 25 -10.81 -0.89 16.20
C VAL A 25 -9.59 -0.39 15.43
N ARG A 26 -9.29 0.91 15.51
CA ARG A 26 -8.15 1.54 14.82
C ARG A 26 -6.79 0.88 15.18
N PRO A 27 -6.41 0.68 16.46
CA PRO A 27 -5.16 0.02 16.80
C PRO A 27 -5.14 -1.49 16.52
N VAL A 28 -6.27 -2.19 16.59
CA VAL A 28 -6.34 -3.63 16.22
C VAL A 28 -6.12 -3.81 14.71
N VAL A 29 -6.74 -2.98 13.88
CA VAL A 29 -6.53 -3.00 12.43
C VAL A 29 -5.08 -2.66 12.09
N LYS A 30 -4.48 -1.69 12.79
CA LYS A 30 -3.06 -1.33 12.60
C LYS A 30 -2.13 -2.49 12.97
N ARG A 31 -2.33 -3.12 14.14
CA ARG A 31 -1.53 -4.29 14.57
C ARG A 31 -1.63 -5.46 13.60
N ARG A 32 -2.84 -5.78 13.12
CA ARG A 32 -3.03 -6.87 12.15
C ARG A 32 -2.29 -6.60 10.83
N LYS A 33 -2.29 -5.34 10.36
CA LYS A 33 -1.50 -4.94 9.17
C LYS A 33 0.00 -5.05 9.42
N GLU A 34 0.47 -4.71 10.61
CA GLU A 34 1.89 -4.85 11.01
C GLU A 34 2.32 -6.32 11.16
N GLU A 35 1.45 -7.20 11.65
CA GLU A 35 1.69 -8.65 11.71
C GLU A 35 1.81 -9.24 10.30
N GLY A 36 0.88 -8.92 9.39
CA GLY A 36 0.96 -9.33 8.00
C GLY A 36 2.22 -8.79 7.30
N LEU A 37 2.63 -7.56 7.62
CA LEU A 37 3.88 -6.98 7.11
C LEU A 37 5.12 -7.78 7.59
N ARG A 38 5.17 -8.20 8.87
CA ARG A 38 6.28 -9.01 9.39
C ARG A 38 6.38 -10.36 8.70
N GLU A 39 5.24 -10.98 8.42
CA GLU A 39 5.19 -12.24 7.67
C GLU A 39 5.73 -12.07 6.26
N LEU A 40 5.34 -10.99 5.56
CA LEU A 40 5.87 -10.66 4.24
C LEU A 40 7.38 -10.38 4.29
N GLU A 41 7.88 -9.63 5.27
CA GLU A 41 9.32 -9.40 5.47
C GLU A 41 10.10 -10.71 5.74
N LEU A 42 9.50 -11.66 6.46
CA LEU A 42 10.07 -12.99 6.66
C LEU A 42 10.11 -13.79 5.35
N ARG A 43 9.05 -13.73 4.55
CA ARG A 43 9.02 -14.38 3.23
C ARG A 43 10.07 -13.80 2.27
N VAL A 44 10.32 -12.48 2.31
CA VAL A 44 11.43 -11.85 1.57
C VAL A 44 12.80 -12.41 1.99
N LYS A 45 12.99 -12.74 3.27
CA LYS A 45 14.26 -13.31 3.76
C LYS A 45 14.43 -14.79 3.43
N MET A 46 13.33 -15.51 3.22
CA MET A 46 13.32 -16.95 2.96
C MET A 46 13.19 -17.31 1.48
N GLY A 47 12.68 -16.38 0.65
CA GLY A 47 12.44 -16.59 -0.77
C GLY A 47 13.60 -16.16 -1.67
N GLY A 48 13.62 -16.70 -2.89
CA GLY A 48 14.50 -16.29 -3.98
C GLY A 48 13.78 -16.38 -5.33
N GLY A 49 14.15 -15.52 -6.28
CA GLY A 49 13.58 -15.51 -7.64
C GLY A 49 12.32 -14.67 -7.82
N LEU A 50 11.52 -15.01 -8.83
CA LEU A 50 10.35 -14.25 -9.31
C LEU A 50 9.26 -13.99 -8.25
N GLU A 51 9.13 -14.89 -7.27
CA GLU A 51 8.18 -14.73 -6.16
C GLU A 51 8.42 -13.45 -5.35
N MET A 52 9.69 -13.00 -5.28
CA MET A 52 10.06 -11.77 -4.56
C MET A 52 9.41 -10.52 -5.15
N ILE A 53 9.14 -10.49 -6.45
CA ILE A 53 8.47 -9.35 -7.09
C ILE A 53 7.06 -9.19 -6.52
N SER A 54 6.31 -10.30 -6.43
CA SER A 54 4.95 -10.29 -5.88
C SER A 54 4.94 -9.88 -4.40
N ILE A 55 5.88 -10.40 -3.62
CA ILE A 55 6.00 -10.08 -2.20
C ILE A 55 6.36 -8.60 -2.01
N PHE A 56 7.25 -8.03 -2.83
CA PHE A 56 7.54 -6.60 -2.79
C PHE A 56 6.35 -5.72 -3.17
N LEU A 57 5.50 -6.16 -4.11
CA LEU A 57 4.26 -5.46 -4.44
C LEU A 57 3.30 -5.42 -3.25
N GLU A 58 3.08 -6.55 -2.59
CA GLU A 58 2.23 -6.63 -1.39
C GLU A 58 2.79 -5.78 -0.24
N LEU A 59 4.11 -5.84 -0.04
CA LEU A 59 4.79 -5.14 1.06
C LEU A 59 4.77 -3.62 0.86
N ALA A 60 4.90 -3.12 -0.37
CA ALA A 60 4.79 -1.68 -0.63
C ALA A 60 3.35 -1.17 -0.47
N ASP A 61 2.34 -1.96 -0.85
CA ASP A 61 0.94 -1.61 -0.60
C ASP A 61 0.64 -1.55 0.89
N ALA A 62 1.13 -2.53 1.65
CA ALA A 62 1.03 -2.57 3.10
C ALA A 62 1.70 -1.34 3.76
N TYR A 63 2.92 -0.99 3.35
CA TYR A 63 3.60 0.22 3.83
C TYR A 63 2.82 1.49 3.47
N SER A 64 2.32 1.60 2.23
CA SER A 64 1.51 2.75 1.81
C SER A 64 0.27 2.91 2.68
N GLY A 65 -0.46 1.82 2.94
CA GLY A 65 -1.64 1.80 3.81
C GLY A 65 -1.37 2.09 5.29
N LEU A 66 -0.11 2.05 5.73
CA LEU A 66 0.35 2.45 7.06
C LEU A 66 0.90 3.90 7.10
N GLY A 67 0.89 4.62 5.98
CA GLY A 67 1.51 5.95 5.84
C GLY A 67 3.05 5.91 5.77
N ARG A 68 3.63 4.71 5.63
CA ARG A 68 5.06 4.42 5.60
C ARG A 68 5.62 4.56 4.19
N HIS A 69 5.42 5.75 3.62
CA HIS A 69 5.65 6.02 2.21
C HIS A 69 7.10 5.78 1.75
N ASN A 70 8.10 6.17 2.56
CA ASN A 70 9.51 5.97 2.23
C ASN A 70 9.88 4.48 2.09
N GLU A 71 9.33 3.61 2.94
CA GLU A 71 9.57 2.17 2.87
C GLU A 71 8.81 1.56 1.69
N ALA A 72 7.62 2.05 1.38
CA ALA A 72 6.88 1.66 0.18
C ALA A 72 7.67 1.96 -1.10
N GLU A 73 8.27 3.15 -1.21
CA GLU A 73 9.11 3.51 -2.36
C GLU A 73 10.37 2.65 -2.44
N SER A 74 11.10 2.50 -1.33
CA SER A 74 12.31 1.66 -1.30
C SER A 74 12.01 0.23 -1.76
N THR A 75 10.86 -0.30 -1.34
CA THR A 75 10.37 -1.63 -1.73
C THR A 75 10.03 -1.69 -3.22
N MET A 76 9.32 -0.70 -3.75
CA MET A 76 9.00 -0.63 -5.18
C MET A 76 10.23 -0.49 -6.08
N ARG A 77 11.26 0.24 -5.63
CA ARG A 77 12.54 0.31 -6.36
C ARG A 77 13.19 -1.06 -6.45
N LYS A 78 13.18 -1.85 -5.37
CA LYS A 78 13.71 -3.22 -5.38
C LYS A 78 12.89 -4.12 -6.32
N ALA A 79 11.56 -4.06 -6.26
CA ALA A 79 10.67 -4.81 -7.14
C ALA A 79 10.95 -4.51 -8.61
N LEU A 80 11.07 -3.22 -8.96
CA LEU A 80 11.32 -2.79 -10.33
C LEU A 80 12.70 -3.23 -10.82
N THR A 81 13.76 -3.06 -10.02
CA THR A 81 15.11 -3.52 -10.39
C THR A 81 15.15 -5.03 -10.62
N LEU A 82 14.53 -5.81 -9.73
CA LEU A 82 14.48 -7.27 -9.88
C LEU A 82 13.72 -7.66 -11.15
N ALA A 83 12.54 -7.08 -11.37
CA ALA A 83 11.74 -7.37 -12.54
C ALA A 83 12.42 -6.94 -13.85
N GLU A 84 13.15 -5.82 -13.86
CA GLU A 84 13.93 -5.39 -15.03
C GLU A 84 15.09 -6.33 -15.35
N ASN A 85 15.73 -6.90 -14.32
CA ASN A 85 16.81 -7.86 -14.49
C ASN A 85 16.29 -9.21 -15.03
N GLU A 86 15.15 -9.68 -14.53
CA GLU A 86 14.56 -10.96 -14.93
C GLU A 86 13.92 -10.91 -16.32
N PHE A 87 13.16 -9.84 -16.59
CA PHE A 87 12.28 -9.79 -17.76
C PHE A 87 12.76 -8.84 -18.87
N GLY A 88 13.69 -7.94 -18.55
CA GLY A 88 14.13 -6.86 -19.42
C GLY A 88 13.25 -5.59 -19.32
N LYS A 89 13.85 -4.44 -19.61
CA LYS A 89 13.28 -3.09 -19.36
C LYS A 89 12.02 -2.74 -20.16
N LYS A 90 11.69 -3.50 -21.20
CA LYS A 90 10.52 -3.31 -22.08
C LYS A 90 9.48 -4.42 -21.94
N ASN A 91 9.60 -5.28 -20.93
CA ASN A 91 8.65 -6.38 -20.79
C ASN A 91 7.28 -5.87 -20.32
N PRO A 92 6.16 -6.30 -20.94
CA PRO A 92 4.80 -6.00 -20.49
C PRO A 92 4.54 -6.34 -19.01
N GLY A 93 5.26 -7.31 -18.45
CA GLY A 93 5.22 -7.68 -17.03
C GLY A 93 5.65 -6.55 -16.07
N LEU A 94 6.34 -5.51 -16.56
CA LEU A 94 6.69 -4.32 -15.77
C LEU A 94 5.53 -3.34 -15.59
N ILE A 95 4.51 -3.39 -16.46
CA ILE A 95 3.37 -2.45 -16.44
C ILE A 95 2.69 -2.39 -15.06
N PRO A 96 2.30 -3.52 -14.41
CA PRO A 96 1.67 -3.47 -13.09
C PRO A 96 2.58 -2.83 -12.03
N ILE A 97 3.87 -3.15 -12.04
CA ILE A 97 4.87 -2.62 -11.09
C ILE A 97 5.00 -1.10 -11.25
N LEU A 98 5.13 -0.62 -12.49
CA LEU A 98 5.24 0.80 -12.81
C LEU A 98 3.99 1.58 -12.38
N LYS A 99 2.80 1.02 -12.60
CA LYS A 99 1.53 1.63 -12.19
C LYS A 99 1.40 1.71 -10.67
N GLN A 100 1.72 0.64 -9.97
CA GLN A 100 1.64 0.60 -8.52
C GLN A 100 2.62 1.58 -7.87
N TYR A 101 3.86 1.63 -8.39
CA TYR A 101 4.84 2.58 -7.92
C TYR A 101 4.43 4.04 -8.20
N ALA A 102 3.83 4.31 -9.36
CA ALA A 102 3.26 5.63 -9.64
C ALA A 102 2.16 6.02 -8.64
N GLY A 103 1.29 5.08 -8.24
CA GLY A 103 0.28 5.33 -7.22
C GLY A 103 0.88 5.70 -5.86
N ILE A 104 1.95 5.03 -5.46
CA ILE A 104 2.69 5.35 -4.22
C ILE A 104 3.31 6.75 -4.29
N LEU A 105 3.95 7.12 -5.40
CA LEU A 105 4.53 8.46 -5.59
C LEU A 105 3.48 9.57 -5.62
N ALA A 106 2.32 9.31 -6.24
CA ALA A 106 1.19 10.25 -6.23
C ALA A 106 0.68 10.49 -4.79
N GLY A 107 0.62 9.44 -3.96
CA GLY A 107 0.31 9.55 -2.53
C GLY A 107 1.30 10.39 -1.72
N MET A 108 2.55 10.53 -2.21
CA MET A 108 3.57 11.41 -1.65
C MET A 108 3.59 12.82 -2.27
N ASN A 109 2.57 13.19 -3.06
CA ASN A 109 2.54 14.43 -3.85
C ASN A 109 3.64 14.56 -4.91
N ARG A 110 4.30 13.47 -5.30
CA ARG A 110 5.34 13.46 -6.35
C ARG A 110 4.74 13.14 -7.71
N GLN A 111 3.84 14.00 -8.17
CA GLN A 111 3.04 13.78 -9.37
C GLN A 111 3.88 13.67 -10.65
N VAL A 112 4.92 14.50 -10.80
CA VAL A 112 5.80 14.47 -11.98
C VAL A 112 6.48 13.10 -12.16
N GLU A 113 6.96 12.52 -11.06
CA GLU A 113 7.62 11.21 -11.10
C GLU A 113 6.62 10.07 -11.34
N ALA A 114 5.41 10.17 -10.76
CA ALA A 114 4.32 9.23 -11.03
C ALA A 114 3.92 9.24 -12.52
N GLU A 115 3.78 10.42 -13.12
CA GLU A 115 3.45 10.57 -14.54
C GLU A 115 4.52 9.98 -15.45
N ASN A 116 5.80 10.16 -15.12
CA ASN A 116 6.91 9.57 -15.86
C ASN A 116 6.86 8.03 -15.85
N LEU A 117 6.57 7.42 -14.70
CA LEU A 117 6.38 5.96 -14.61
C LEU A 117 5.17 5.48 -15.42
N LEU A 118 4.05 6.21 -15.38
CA LEU A 118 2.87 5.88 -16.18
C LEU A 118 3.09 6.08 -17.68
N LYS A 119 3.91 7.05 -18.08
CA LYS A 119 4.32 7.25 -19.47
C LYS A 119 5.14 6.06 -19.96
N ARG A 120 6.12 5.62 -19.17
CA ARG A 120 6.91 4.42 -19.47
C ARG A 120 6.02 3.17 -19.60
N ALA A 121 5.07 2.98 -18.69
CA ALA A 121 4.12 1.87 -18.77
C ALA A 121 3.27 1.92 -20.06
N ARG A 122 2.89 3.11 -20.53
CA ARG A 122 2.18 3.32 -21.79
C ARG A 122 3.06 3.04 -23.01
N GLU A 123 4.34 3.40 -22.97
CA GLU A 123 5.30 3.10 -24.04
C GLU A 123 5.49 1.58 -24.19
N ILE A 124 5.65 0.85 -23.08
CA ILE A 124 5.74 -0.62 -23.07
C ILE A 124 4.46 -1.26 -23.60
N LYS A 125 3.27 -0.73 -23.25
CA LYS A 125 2.00 -1.26 -23.75
C LYS A 125 1.85 -1.09 -25.28
N LYS A 126 2.50 -0.09 -25.85
CA LYS A 126 2.42 0.24 -27.28
C LYS A 126 3.47 -0.47 -28.14
N SER A 127 4.56 -0.94 -27.53
CA SER A 127 5.64 -1.69 -28.20
C SER A 127 5.28 -3.16 -28.36
#